data_AF-A0A1Y0IQY7-F1
#
_entry.id   AF-A0A1Y0IQY7-F1
#
_cell.length_a   1.000
_cell.length_b   1.000
_cell.length_c   1.000
_cell.angle_alpha   90.00
_cell.angle_beta   90.00
_cell.angle_gamma   90.00
#
_symmetry.space_group_name_H-M   'P 1'
#
loop_
_entity.id
_entity.type
_entity.pdbx_description
1 polymer ?
#
loop_
_entity_poly.entity_id
_entity_poly.type
_entity_poly.pdbx_seq_one_letter_code
_entity_poly.pdbx_strand_id
1 'polypeptide(L)'
;MGIKENSLASHFEANYGEQQKLIDFLKTSYSIDEILSIGRMLGFDKDDYYSRNMTKKQLAGEFIDVVAQRSCYDQLFFILNSREFFRERLLQTFIELGPVKPLTSGDILDLTKKGYNEQKVNTDLDYQGWIERCKQKMVLVLGKDNTIDAFERLEYISVKLEELGYEPIIIKKQAEIDALYNEEKMLMYASLSRFIIIEKSEAAGQIDEARICATNRFVCAWLQKENTGDTWMQGDYEHSFTNVKVFKYSEDELSTAVSHAAIWAEKYLVQKEDELNALYPWRNKGGIK
;
A
#
# COMPACT_ATOMS: atom_id res chain seq x y z
N MET A 1 4.47 -7.22 -28.28
CA MET A 1 4.30 -8.66 -28.61
C MET A 1 2.81 -8.94 -28.46
N GLY A 2 2.08 -9.05 -29.58
CA GLY A 2 0.62 -9.11 -29.56
C GLY A 2 0.14 -10.42 -28.94
N ILE A 3 -0.63 -10.33 -27.86
CA ILE A 3 -1.40 -11.45 -27.33
C ILE A 3 -2.49 -11.71 -28.37
N LYS A 4 -2.38 -12.81 -29.11
CA LYS A 4 -3.52 -13.31 -29.88
C LYS A 4 -4.58 -13.71 -28.86
N GLU A 5 -5.67 -12.96 -28.79
CA GLU A 5 -6.93 -13.44 -28.23
C GLU A 5 -7.38 -14.65 -29.06
N ASN A 6 -6.96 -15.85 -28.67
CA ASN A 6 -7.61 -17.06 -29.13
C ASN A 6 -8.96 -17.11 -28.41
N SER A 7 -10.00 -16.57 -29.05
CA SER A 7 -11.38 -16.69 -28.58
C SER A 7 -11.75 -18.18 -28.47
N LEU A 8 -12.42 -18.56 -27.40
CA LEU A 8 -12.98 -19.91 -27.17
C LEU A 8 -13.83 -20.38 -28.37
N ALA A 9 -14.53 -19.47 -29.05
CA ALA A 9 -15.23 -19.73 -30.31
C ALA A 9 -14.29 -20.31 -31.38
N SER A 10 -13.10 -19.74 -31.57
CA SER A 10 -12.10 -20.21 -32.55
C SER A 10 -11.56 -21.61 -32.24
N HIS A 11 -11.59 -22.03 -30.97
CA HIS A 11 -11.13 -23.35 -30.53
C HIS A 11 -12.12 -24.47 -30.89
N PHE A 12 -13.42 -24.20 -30.81
CA PHE A 12 -14.48 -25.20 -31.03
C PHE A 12 -15.13 -25.14 -32.41
N GLU A 13 -15.22 -23.98 -33.05
CA GLU A 13 -15.89 -23.82 -34.35
C GLU A 13 -15.18 -24.57 -35.50
N ALA A 14 -13.86 -24.74 -35.42
CA ALA A 14 -13.06 -25.40 -36.45
C ALA A 14 -12.62 -26.84 -36.09
N ASN A 15 -12.93 -27.33 -34.87
CA ASN A 15 -12.41 -28.59 -34.36
C ASN A 15 -13.52 -29.55 -33.93
N TYR A 16 -13.97 -30.39 -34.87
CA TYR A 16 -14.95 -31.45 -34.63
C TYR A 16 -14.55 -32.42 -33.49
N GLY A 17 -13.25 -32.59 -33.23
CA GLY A 17 -12.76 -33.41 -32.12
C GLY A 17 -13.08 -32.81 -30.75
N GLU A 18 -12.99 -31.48 -30.62
CA GLU A 18 -13.29 -30.76 -29.37
C GLU A 18 -14.81 -30.65 -29.14
N GLN A 19 -15.59 -30.49 -30.22
CA GLN A 19 -17.05 -30.55 -30.14
C GLN A 19 -17.53 -31.93 -29.66
N GLN A 20 -16.93 -33.02 -30.18
CA GLN A 20 -17.28 -34.38 -29.75
C GLN A 20 -16.93 -34.61 -28.27
N LYS A 21 -15.79 -34.09 -27.79
CA LYS A 21 -15.44 -34.12 -26.36
C LYS A 21 -16.46 -33.37 -25.51
N LEU A 22 -16.95 -32.21 -25.97
CA LEU A 22 -17.96 -31.42 -25.27
C LEU A 22 -19.31 -32.14 -25.22
N ILE A 23 -19.72 -32.79 -26.31
CA ILE A 23 -20.91 -33.65 -26.36
C ILE A 23 -20.79 -34.79 -25.34
N ASP A 24 -19.65 -35.49 -25.31
CA ASP A 24 -19.44 -36.60 -24.38
C ASP A 24 -19.35 -36.12 -22.92
N PHE A 25 -18.77 -34.94 -22.69
CA PHE A 25 -18.76 -34.28 -21.39
C PHE A 25 -20.18 -33.94 -20.91
N LEU A 26 -20.99 -33.28 -21.73
CA LEU A 26 -22.36 -32.89 -21.39
C LEU A 26 -23.24 -34.12 -21.12
N LYS A 27 -23.18 -35.10 -22.03
CA LYS A 27 -23.86 -36.39 -21.90
C LYS A 27 -23.53 -37.08 -20.60
N THR A 28 -22.27 -37.03 -20.15
CA THR A 28 -21.86 -37.80 -18.98
C THR A 28 -22.04 -37.02 -17.67
N SER A 29 -21.95 -35.69 -17.71
CA SER A 29 -21.84 -34.86 -16.49
C SER A 29 -23.14 -34.15 -16.09
N TYR A 30 -24.11 -34.03 -17.00
CA TYR A 30 -25.37 -33.30 -16.78
C TYR A 30 -26.57 -34.16 -17.15
N SER A 31 -27.65 -34.10 -16.40
CA SER A 31 -28.96 -34.68 -16.74
C SER A 31 -29.62 -33.96 -17.92
N ILE A 32 -30.69 -34.55 -18.46
CA ILE A 32 -31.46 -33.93 -19.55
C ILE A 32 -32.03 -32.57 -19.11
N ASP A 33 -32.58 -32.48 -17.90
CA ASP A 33 -33.17 -31.24 -17.38
C ASP A 33 -32.13 -30.15 -17.13
N GLU A 34 -30.90 -30.51 -16.77
CA GLU A 34 -29.80 -29.57 -16.62
C GLU A 34 -29.34 -29.03 -17.98
N ILE A 35 -29.22 -29.87 -19.02
CA ILE A 35 -28.91 -29.42 -20.38
C ILE A 35 -30.01 -28.47 -20.89
N LEU A 36 -31.28 -28.79 -20.62
CA LEU A 36 -32.39 -27.90 -20.95
C LEU A 36 -32.34 -26.57 -20.18
N SER A 37 -31.89 -26.59 -18.93
CA SER A 37 -31.75 -25.38 -18.12
C SER A 37 -30.59 -24.50 -18.59
N ILE A 38 -29.46 -25.11 -18.97
CA ILE A 38 -28.33 -24.39 -19.59
C ILE A 38 -28.78 -23.74 -20.90
N GLY A 39 -29.51 -24.46 -21.76
CA GLY A 39 -30.01 -23.88 -23.02
C GLY A 39 -30.97 -22.71 -22.81
N ARG A 40 -31.85 -22.76 -21.79
CA ARG A 40 -32.67 -21.60 -21.42
C ARG A 40 -31.82 -20.41 -20.96
N MET A 41 -30.75 -20.64 -20.21
CA MET A 41 -29.81 -19.58 -19.81
C MET A 41 -29.04 -18.98 -20.99
N LEU A 42 -28.82 -19.76 -22.05
CA LEU A 42 -28.26 -19.28 -23.33
C LEU A 42 -29.31 -18.62 -24.24
N GLY A 43 -30.58 -18.57 -23.83
CA GLY A 43 -31.67 -17.98 -24.62
C GLY A 43 -32.11 -18.85 -25.80
N PHE A 44 -31.93 -20.18 -25.71
CA PHE A 44 -32.42 -21.11 -26.74
C PHE A 44 -33.87 -21.50 -26.45
N ASP A 45 -34.64 -21.70 -27.52
CA ASP A 45 -35.93 -22.37 -27.39
C ASP A 45 -35.68 -23.88 -27.26
N LYS A 46 -36.50 -24.56 -26.46
CA LYS A 46 -36.39 -26.00 -26.29
C LYS A 46 -36.59 -26.73 -27.62
N ASP A 47 -37.45 -26.20 -28.48
CA ASP A 47 -37.75 -26.80 -29.78
C ASP A 47 -36.57 -26.68 -30.77
N ASP A 48 -35.56 -25.85 -30.47
CA ASP A 48 -34.37 -25.69 -31.31
C ASP A 48 -33.45 -26.93 -31.26
N TYR A 49 -33.48 -27.72 -30.19
CA TYR A 49 -32.50 -28.81 -29.97
C TYR A 49 -33.04 -30.04 -29.21
N TYR A 50 -34.34 -30.10 -28.90
CA TYR A 50 -34.93 -31.23 -28.16
C TYR A 50 -36.20 -31.76 -28.85
N SER A 51 -36.31 -33.09 -28.97
CA SER A 51 -37.54 -33.76 -29.38
C SER A 51 -37.92 -34.92 -28.45
N ARG A 52 -39.24 -35.21 -28.36
CA ARG A 52 -39.75 -36.36 -27.59
C ARG A 52 -39.21 -37.63 -28.25
N ASN A 53 -38.36 -38.38 -27.52
CA ASN A 53 -37.64 -39.61 -27.89
C ASN A 53 -36.15 -39.47 -28.23
N MET A 54 -35.52 -38.32 -28.02
CA MET A 54 -34.06 -38.22 -28.13
C MET A 54 -33.34 -38.95 -27.00
N THR A 55 -32.29 -39.69 -27.36
CA THR A 55 -31.31 -40.16 -26.37
C THR A 55 -30.51 -38.97 -25.84
N LYS A 56 -29.96 -39.09 -24.63
CA LYS A 56 -29.11 -38.06 -24.02
C LYS A 56 -27.90 -37.66 -24.87
N LYS A 57 -27.35 -38.61 -25.65
CA LYS A 57 -26.26 -38.35 -26.58
C LYS A 57 -26.72 -37.50 -27.76
N GLN A 58 -27.89 -37.81 -28.33
CA GLN A 58 -28.48 -37.03 -29.42
C GLN A 58 -28.82 -35.62 -28.95
N LEU A 59 -29.43 -35.48 -27.77
CA LEU A 59 -29.70 -34.17 -27.17
C LEU A 59 -28.43 -33.33 -26.99
N ALA A 60 -27.36 -33.91 -26.45
CA ALA A 60 -26.10 -33.20 -26.28
C ALA A 60 -25.46 -32.79 -27.62
N GLY A 61 -25.63 -33.61 -28.66
CA GLY A 61 -25.19 -33.30 -30.03
C GLY A 61 -25.93 -32.09 -30.60
N GLU A 62 -27.26 -32.18 -30.70
CA GLU A 62 -28.12 -31.11 -31.22
C GLU A 62 -27.94 -29.81 -30.43
N PHE A 63 -27.77 -29.89 -29.11
CA PHE A 63 -27.49 -28.74 -28.26
C PHE A 63 -26.17 -28.05 -28.65
N ILE A 64 -25.09 -28.82 -28.86
CA ILE A 64 -23.80 -28.26 -29.28
C ILE A 64 -23.85 -27.73 -30.71
N ASP A 65 -24.64 -28.33 -31.59
CA ASP A 65 -24.84 -27.82 -32.94
C ASP A 65 -25.51 -26.43 -32.90
N VAL A 66 -26.52 -26.23 -32.03
CA VAL A 66 -27.14 -24.91 -31.82
C VAL A 66 -26.15 -23.91 -31.20
N VAL A 67 -25.33 -24.34 -30.24
CA VAL A 67 -24.26 -23.51 -29.65
C VAL A 67 -23.27 -23.05 -30.73
N ALA A 68 -22.89 -23.96 -31.63
CA ALA A 68 -21.97 -23.69 -32.73
C ALA A 68 -22.58 -22.71 -33.74
N GLN A 69 -23.83 -22.93 -34.14
CA GLN A 69 -24.54 -22.06 -35.09
C GLN A 69 -24.70 -20.62 -34.56
N ARG A 70 -24.83 -20.46 -33.24
CA ARG A 70 -24.96 -19.16 -32.57
C ARG A 70 -23.64 -18.59 -32.04
N SER A 71 -22.51 -19.26 -32.28
CA SER A 71 -21.16 -18.84 -31.83
C SER A 71 -21.10 -18.44 -30.34
N CYS A 72 -21.77 -19.20 -29.46
CA CYS A 72 -21.95 -18.83 -28.05
C CYS A 72 -21.21 -19.75 -27.06
N TYR A 73 -20.10 -20.35 -27.51
CA TYR A 73 -19.23 -21.19 -26.66
C TYR A 73 -18.76 -20.46 -25.40
N ASP A 74 -18.43 -19.17 -25.49
CA ASP A 74 -17.97 -18.37 -24.36
C ASP A 74 -19.05 -18.29 -23.26
N GLN A 75 -20.30 -18.09 -23.66
CA GLN A 75 -21.45 -18.05 -22.75
C GLN A 75 -21.74 -19.43 -22.16
N LEU A 76 -21.62 -20.49 -22.96
CA LEU A 76 -21.74 -21.86 -22.48
C LEU A 76 -20.69 -22.13 -21.41
N PHE A 77 -19.42 -21.85 -21.68
CA PHE A 77 -18.35 -22.05 -20.70
C PHE A 77 -18.50 -21.17 -19.46
N PHE A 78 -19.01 -19.94 -19.61
CA PHE A 78 -19.36 -19.11 -18.45
C PHE A 78 -20.42 -19.79 -17.57
N ILE A 79 -21.48 -20.34 -18.16
CA ILE A 79 -22.52 -21.07 -17.42
C ILE A 79 -21.95 -22.36 -16.80
N LEU A 80 -21.14 -23.13 -17.53
CA LEU A 80 -20.53 -24.36 -17.01
C LEU A 80 -19.51 -24.10 -15.89
N ASN A 81 -18.93 -22.89 -15.80
CA ASN A 81 -18.09 -22.46 -14.67
C ASN A 81 -18.89 -21.80 -13.53
N SER A 82 -20.21 -21.69 -13.64
CA SER A 82 -21.06 -21.20 -12.56
C SER A 82 -21.22 -22.23 -11.45
N ARG A 83 -21.51 -21.78 -10.22
CA ARG A 83 -21.68 -22.65 -9.05
C ARG A 83 -22.73 -23.75 -9.24
N GLU A 84 -23.80 -23.46 -9.97
CA GLU A 84 -24.93 -24.38 -10.15
C GLU A 84 -24.59 -25.54 -11.11
N PHE A 85 -23.83 -25.23 -12.17
CA PHE A 85 -23.54 -26.18 -13.23
C PHE A 85 -22.12 -26.74 -13.16
N PHE A 86 -21.21 -26.20 -12.36
CA PHE A 86 -19.83 -26.70 -12.32
C PHE A 86 -19.74 -28.19 -11.99
N ARG A 87 -18.86 -28.89 -12.71
CA ARG A 87 -18.52 -30.29 -12.51
C ARG A 87 -17.01 -30.42 -12.50
N GLU A 88 -16.44 -31.12 -11.51
CA GLU A 88 -14.99 -31.34 -11.38
C GLU A 88 -14.35 -31.93 -12.66
N ARG A 89 -15.12 -32.74 -13.40
CA ARG A 89 -14.70 -33.31 -14.68
C ARG A 89 -14.41 -32.24 -15.75
N LEU A 90 -14.97 -31.04 -15.65
CA LEU A 90 -14.68 -29.91 -16.54
C LEU A 90 -13.19 -29.57 -16.50
N LEU A 91 -12.60 -29.56 -15.29
CA LEU A 91 -11.17 -29.28 -15.06
C LEU A 91 -10.26 -30.33 -15.70
N GLN A 92 -10.73 -31.57 -15.81
CA GLN A 92 -9.95 -32.67 -16.38
C GLN A 92 -10.10 -32.76 -17.90
N THR A 93 -11.28 -32.41 -18.40
CA THR A 93 -11.62 -32.62 -19.81
C THR A 93 -11.13 -31.47 -20.69
N PHE A 94 -11.07 -30.25 -20.13
CA PHE A 94 -10.72 -29.04 -20.85
C PHE A 94 -9.62 -28.24 -20.13
N ILE A 95 -8.50 -28.90 -19.81
CA ILE A 95 -7.38 -28.29 -19.07
C ILE A 95 -6.85 -27.06 -19.82
N GLU A 96 -6.78 -27.15 -21.14
CA GLU A 96 -6.27 -26.13 -22.05
C GLU A 96 -7.08 -24.81 -22.04
N LEU A 97 -8.34 -24.86 -21.60
CA LEU A 97 -9.21 -23.68 -21.51
C LEU A 97 -9.07 -22.93 -20.18
N GLY A 98 -8.26 -23.44 -19.25
CA GLY A 98 -8.06 -22.88 -17.92
C GLY A 98 -9.35 -22.72 -17.10
N PRO A 99 -10.28 -23.70 -17.07
CA PRO A 99 -11.49 -23.59 -16.26
C PRO A 99 -11.12 -23.43 -14.78
N VAL A 100 -11.82 -22.53 -14.10
CA VAL A 100 -11.55 -22.20 -12.69
C VAL A 100 -12.68 -22.77 -11.86
N LYS A 101 -12.34 -23.52 -10.81
CA LYS A 101 -13.32 -24.00 -9.84
C LYS A 101 -14.04 -22.79 -9.22
N PRO A 102 -15.38 -22.71 -9.29
CA PRO A 102 -16.10 -21.63 -8.65
C PRO A 102 -15.86 -21.66 -7.15
N LEU A 103 -15.45 -20.51 -6.60
CA LEU A 103 -15.19 -20.37 -5.18
C LEU A 103 -16.47 -20.67 -4.40
N THR A 104 -16.42 -21.65 -3.49
CA THR A 104 -17.51 -21.88 -2.54
C THR A 104 -17.42 -20.89 -1.37
N SER A 105 -18.46 -20.75 -0.56
CA SER A 105 -18.38 -19.95 0.67
C SER A 105 -17.30 -20.46 1.64
N GLY A 106 -17.02 -21.77 1.61
CA GLY A 106 -15.91 -22.39 2.35
C GLY A 106 -14.55 -22.04 1.75
N ASP A 107 -14.41 -22.07 0.42
CA ASP A 107 -13.17 -21.64 -0.25
C ASP A 107 -12.94 -20.14 -0.08
N ILE A 108 -13.98 -19.32 -0.05
CA ILE A 108 -13.87 -17.90 0.29
C ILE A 108 -13.40 -17.79 1.72
N LEU A 109 -14.01 -18.48 2.69
CA LEU A 109 -13.58 -18.43 4.09
C LEU A 109 -12.14 -18.94 4.27
N ASP A 110 -11.73 -19.98 3.54
CA ASP A 110 -10.38 -20.53 3.57
C ASP A 110 -9.38 -19.68 2.81
N LEU A 111 -9.76 -18.99 1.73
CA LEU A 111 -8.97 -17.93 1.10
C LEU A 111 -8.92 -16.68 1.95
N THR A 112 -9.96 -16.40 2.74
CA THR A 112 -9.96 -15.31 3.72
C THR A 112 -9.02 -15.69 4.85
N LYS A 113 -9.06 -16.93 5.35
CA LYS A 113 -8.15 -17.45 6.37
C LYS A 113 -6.72 -17.61 5.85
N LYS A 114 -6.52 -18.04 4.61
CA LYS A 114 -5.19 -18.06 3.96
C LYS A 114 -4.70 -16.66 3.71
N GLY A 115 -5.55 -15.74 3.24
CA GLY A 115 -5.25 -14.31 3.18
C GLY A 115 -4.88 -13.76 4.56
N TYR A 116 -5.60 -14.15 5.61
CA TYR A 116 -5.36 -13.72 6.99
C TYR A 116 -4.13 -14.39 7.63
N ASN A 117 -3.81 -15.64 7.26
CA ASN A 117 -2.68 -16.41 7.78
C ASN A 117 -1.40 -16.21 6.95
N GLU A 118 -1.49 -15.91 5.65
CA GLU A 118 -0.40 -15.47 4.78
C GLU A 118 -0.15 -13.96 4.97
N GLN A 119 -1.14 -13.21 5.47
CA GLN A 119 -0.95 -11.94 6.17
C GLN A 119 -0.53 -12.08 7.64
N LYS A 120 -0.06 -13.26 8.07
CA LYS A 120 1.19 -13.25 8.86
C LYS A 120 2.35 -12.95 7.91
N VAL A 121 2.29 -11.77 7.29
CA VAL A 121 3.49 -10.95 7.18
C VAL A 121 4.06 -10.97 8.59
N ASN A 122 5.34 -11.30 8.65
CA ASN A 122 6.21 -11.22 9.81
C ASN A 122 5.99 -9.86 10.52
N THR A 123 4.96 -9.81 11.34
CA THR A 123 4.52 -8.67 12.12
C THR A 123 4.40 -9.15 13.56
N ASP A 124 5.50 -9.73 14.04
CA ASP A 124 6.14 -9.05 15.16
C ASP A 124 6.58 -7.67 14.63
N LEU A 125 5.60 -6.77 14.41
CA LEU A 125 5.87 -5.36 14.41
C LEU A 125 6.20 -5.13 15.86
N ASP A 126 7.48 -5.29 16.16
CA ASP A 126 8.07 -4.76 17.34
C ASP A 126 7.87 -3.24 17.24
N TYR A 127 6.67 -2.79 17.60
CA TYR A 127 6.29 -1.39 17.56
C TYR A 127 7.25 -0.59 18.42
N GLN A 128 7.71 -1.21 19.50
CA GLN A 128 8.78 -0.68 20.33
C GLN A 128 10.07 -0.56 19.52
N GLY A 129 10.55 -1.62 18.87
CA GLY A 129 11.74 -1.57 18.00
C GLY A 129 11.63 -0.58 16.84
N TRP A 130 10.44 -0.42 16.26
CA TRP A 130 10.17 0.59 15.24
C TRP A 130 10.24 2.01 15.82
N ILE A 131 9.58 2.28 16.94
CA ILE A 131 9.67 3.56 17.66
C ILE A 131 11.11 3.84 18.06
N GLU A 132 11.83 2.87 18.59
CA GLU A 132 13.24 2.97 18.97
C GLU A 132 14.11 3.33 17.76
N ARG A 133 13.91 2.68 16.61
CA ARG A 133 14.60 3.03 15.36
C ARG A 133 14.28 4.46 14.93
N CYS A 134 13.02 4.87 14.95
CA CYS A 134 12.63 6.25 14.63
C CYS A 134 13.35 7.23 15.58
N LYS A 135 13.35 6.95 16.87
CA LYS A 135 14.04 7.77 17.89
C LYS A 135 15.57 7.72 17.80
N GLN A 136 16.15 6.78 17.07
CA GLN A 136 17.59 6.70 16.82
C GLN A 136 18.02 7.35 15.51
N LYS A 137 17.18 7.33 14.46
CA LYS A 137 17.60 7.72 13.11
C LYS A 137 16.73 8.75 12.43
N MET A 138 15.44 8.82 12.74
CA MET A 138 14.51 9.68 12.00
C MET A 138 14.75 11.15 12.35
N VAL A 139 14.89 11.99 11.32
CA VAL A 139 15.01 13.45 11.49
C VAL A 139 13.94 14.13 10.67
N LEU A 140 13.08 14.92 11.32
CA LEU A 140 12.08 15.71 10.61
C LEU A 140 12.71 16.98 10.07
N VAL A 141 12.57 17.20 8.76
CA VAL A 141 13.04 18.40 8.07
C VAL A 141 11.82 19.24 7.69
N LEU A 142 11.77 20.46 8.23
CA LEU A 142 10.72 21.44 8.00
C LEU A 142 11.32 22.69 7.38
N GLY A 143 10.50 23.40 6.60
CA GLY A 143 10.90 24.64 5.99
C GLY A 143 9.93 25.07 4.90
N LYS A 144 10.26 26.14 4.21
CA LYS A 144 9.46 26.64 3.10
C LYS A 144 9.52 25.65 1.95
N ASP A 145 8.35 25.25 1.46
CA ASP A 145 8.23 24.18 0.47
C ASP A 145 7.43 24.58 -0.78
N ASN A 146 7.03 25.85 -0.87
CA ASN A 146 6.15 26.37 -1.91
C ASN A 146 6.90 26.96 -3.11
N THR A 147 8.23 27.08 -3.02
CA THR A 147 9.13 27.46 -4.12
C THR A 147 10.12 26.35 -4.39
N ILE A 148 10.56 26.23 -5.64
CA ILE A 148 11.52 25.19 -6.08
C ILE A 148 12.82 25.33 -5.28
N ASP A 149 13.42 26.53 -5.27
CA ASP A 149 14.68 26.80 -4.56
C ASP A 149 14.64 26.45 -3.07
N ALA A 150 13.51 26.72 -2.40
CA ALA A 150 13.37 26.40 -0.98
C ALA A 150 13.20 24.89 -0.76
N PHE A 151 12.46 24.22 -1.64
CA PHE A 151 12.32 22.76 -1.58
C PHE A 151 13.64 22.04 -1.86
N GLU A 152 14.41 22.49 -2.87
CA GLU A 152 15.75 21.97 -3.18
C GLU A 152 16.70 22.10 -1.98
N ARG A 153 16.59 23.20 -1.21
CA ARG A 153 17.35 23.37 0.03
C ARG A 153 16.98 22.32 1.09
N LEU A 154 15.70 21.99 1.24
CA LEU A 154 15.25 20.92 2.16
C LEU A 154 15.74 19.54 1.70
N GLU A 155 15.74 19.28 0.39
CA GLU A 155 16.32 18.06 -0.17
C GLU A 155 17.82 17.98 0.07
N TYR A 156 18.54 19.10 -0.12
CA TYR A 156 19.97 19.17 0.16
C TYR A 156 20.29 18.90 1.63
N ILE A 157 19.53 19.50 2.57
CA ILE A 157 19.64 19.22 4.01
C ILE A 157 19.41 17.73 4.28
N SER A 158 18.42 17.13 3.62
CA SER A 158 18.12 15.70 3.76
C SER A 158 19.30 14.83 3.31
N VAL A 159 19.87 15.08 2.14
CA VAL A 159 21.06 14.36 1.65
C VAL A 159 22.22 14.45 2.67
N LYS A 160 22.44 15.63 3.26
CA LYS A 160 23.49 15.79 4.29
C LYS A 160 23.20 15.05 5.59
N LEU A 161 21.94 14.91 5.97
CA LEU A 161 21.55 14.08 7.11
C LEU A 161 21.73 12.58 6.81
N GLU A 162 21.45 12.13 5.59
CA GLU A 162 21.68 10.75 5.15
C GLU A 162 23.17 10.39 5.18
N GLU A 163 24.04 11.30 4.72
CA GLU A 163 25.51 11.15 4.80
C GLU A 163 25.99 10.99 6.25
N LEU A 164 25.28 11.58 7.22
CA LEU A 164 25.54 11.45 8.66
C LEU A 164 24.90 10.20 9.29
N GLY A 165 24.18 9.39 8.52
CA GLY A 165 23.57 8.13 8.96
C GLY A 165 22.13 8.24 9.49
N TYR A 166 21.48 9.39 9.29
CA TYR A 166 20.07 9.60 9.65
C TYR A 166 19.12 9.22 8.50
N GLU A 167 17.84 9.12 8.85
CA GLU A 167 16.73 8.87 7.94
C GLU A 167 15.83 10.14 7.91
N PRO A 168 16.16 11.14 7.08
CA PRO A 168 15.41 12.40 7.05
C PRO A 168 14.03 12.19 6.43
N ILE A 169 13.05 12.94 6.94
CA ILE A 169 11.71 12.98 6.39
C ILE A 169 11.31 14.43 6.13
N ILE A 170 10.84 14.71 4.90
CA ILE A 170 10.18 15.96 4.55
C ILE A 170 8.68 15.69 4.61
N ILE A 171 7.94 16.44 5.44
CA ILE A 171 6.52 16.17 5.70
C ILE A 171 5.65 16.19 4.44
N LYS A 172 5.95 17.10 3.50
CA LYS A 172 5.26 17.22 2.21
C LYS A 172 5.39 15.99 1.32
N LYS A 173 6.46 15.20 1.48
CA LYS A 173 6.66 13.95 0.72
C LYS A 173 5.89 12.77 1.31
N GLN A 174 5.36 12.91 2.53
CA GLN A 174 4.64 11.83 3.19
C GLN A 174 3.19 11.77 2.69
N ALA A 175 2.67 10.55 2.56
CA ALA A 175 1.29 10.33 2.15
C ALA A 175 0.31 11.07 3.07
N GLU A 176 -0.81 11.51 2.50
CA GLU A 176 -1.92 12.04 3.29
C GLU A 176 -2.64 10.92 4.03
N ILE A 177 -3.08 11.22 5.24
CA ILE A 177 -3.87 10.33 6.08
C ILE A 177 -5.20 11.05 6.30
N ASP A 178 -6.26 10.57 5.67
CA ASP A 178 -7.58 11.23 5.65
C ASP A 178 -8.15 11.55 7.04
N ALA A 179 -7.72 10.80 8.06
CA ALA A 179 -8.16 10.97 9.43
C ALA A 179 -7.37 12.05 10.22
N LEU A 180 -6.32 12.66 9.65
CA LEU A 180 -5.45 13.62 10.32
C LEU A 180 -5.50 14.98 9.62
N TYR A 181 -5.61 16.05 10.40
CA TYR A 181 -5.28 17.40 9.95
C TYR A 181 -3.77 17.57 9.77
N ASN A 182 -3.36 18.57 8.98
CA ASN A 182 -1.93 18.83 8.70
C ASN A 182 -1.08 19.01 9.98
N GLU A 183 -1.63 19.69 10.99
CA GLU A 183 -0.96 19.89 12.27
C GLU A 183 -0.78 18.56 13.03
N GLU A 184 -1.80 17.69 13.02
CA GLU A 184 -1.75 16.38 13.67
C GLU A 184 -0.74 15.46 12.98
N LYS A 185 -0.69 15.50 11.64
CA LYS A 185 0.33 14.82 10.83
C LYS A 185 1.73 15.30 11.21
N MET A 186 1.93 16.61 11.33
CA MET A 186 3.23 17.19 11.73
C MET A 186 3.63 16.77 13.14
N LEU A 187 2.73 16.89 14.10
CA LEU A 187 2.95 16.48 15.49
C LEU A 187 3.30 14.99 15.60
N MET A 188 2.66 14.12 14.82
CA MET A 188 2.96 12.69 14.78
C MET A 188 4.41 12.45 14.34
N TYR A 189 4.85 13.04 13.22
CA TYR A 189 6.22 12.87 12.73
C TYR A 189 7.25 13.53 13.65
N ALA A 190 6.95 14.69 14.20
CA ALA A 190 7.80 15.36 15.19
C ALA A 190 7.98 14.49 16.44
N SER A 191 6.90 13.85 16.89
CA SER A 191 6.89 12.95 18.05
C SER A 191 7.65 11.65 17.82
N LEU A 192 7.80 11.18 16.59
CA LEU A 192 8.58 9.99 16.25
C LEU A 192 10.06 10.32 16.01
N SER A 193 10.34 11.53 15.53
CA SER A 193 11.69 11.95 15.17
C SER A 193 12.63 12.04 16.38
N ARG A 194 13.91 11.77 16.14
CA ARG A 194 15.00 11.95 17.11
C ARG A 194 15.21 13.42 17.43
N PHE A 195 15.33 14.24 16.39
CA PHE A 195 15.34 15.70 16.45
C PHE A 195 14.74 16.26 15.17
N ILE A 196 14.56 17.58 15.14
CA ILE A 196 13.92 18.32 14.05
C ILE A 196 14.90 19.36 13.53
N ILE A 197 15.04 19.47 12.22
CA ILE A 197 15.72 20.59 11.55
C ILE A 197 14.66 21.47 10.90
N ILE A 198 14.73 22.78 11.18
CA ILE A 198 13.86 23.77 10.55
C ILE A 198 14.73 24.74 9.75
N GLU A 199 14.54 24.79 8.44
CA GLU A 199 15.14 25.82 7.58
C GLU A 199 14.26 27.07 7.65
N LYS A 200 14.81 28.17 8.19
CA LYS A 200 14.05 29.38 8.52
C LYS A 200 14.53 30.68 7.88
N SER A 201 15.24 30.60 6.76
CA SER A 201 15.75 31.77 6.03
C SER A 201 14.64 32.65 5.44
N GLU A 202 13.44 32.12 5.25
CA GLU A 202 12.32 32.83 4.64
C GLU A 202 11.04 32.63 5.46
N ALA A 203 10.29 33.71 5.71
CA ALA A 203 9.02 33.60 6.45
C ALA A 203 7.99 32.74 5.67
N ALA A 204 7.47 31.70 6.33
CA ALA A 204 6.50 30.75 5.77
C ALA A 204 5.63 30.12 6.88
N GLY A 205 4.81 29.12 6.52
CA GLY A 205 3.96 28.37 7.48
C GLY A 205 4.75 27.67 8.60
N GLN A 206 6.05 27.44 8.41
CA GLN A 206 6.97 26.94 9.42
C GLN A 206 7.02 27.80 10.70
N ILE A 207 6.51 29.04 10.68
CA ILE A 207 6.41 29.90 11.86
C ILE A 207 5.53 29.24 12.93
N ASP A 208 4.41 28.64 12.52
CA ASP A 208 3.54 27.90 13.42
C ASP A 208 4.18 26.59 13.85
N GLU A 209 4.82 25.87 12.93
CA GLU A 209 5.51 24.61 13.23
C GLU A 209 6.66 24.80 14.23
N ALA A 210 7.44 25.87 14.08
CA ALA A 210 8.54 26.22 14.98
C ALA A 210 8.03 26.51 16.40
N ARG A 211 6.92 27.25 16.53
CA ARG A 211 6.24 27.49 17.81
C ARG A 211 5.74 26.19 18.44
N ILE A 212 5.09 25.34 17.64
CA ILE A 212 4.57 24.05 18.10
C ILE A 212 5.72 23.18 18.60
N CYS A 213 6.82 23.10 17.84
CA CYS A 213 7.95 22.26 18.21
C CYS A 213 8.67 22.74 19.47
N ALA A 214 8.87 24.06 19.61
CA ALA A 214 9.44 24.66 20.81
C ALA A 214 8.57 24.37 22.05
N THR A 215 7.26 24.61 21.94
CA THR A 215 6.30 24.45 23.05
C THR A 215 6.14 22.98 23.47
N ASN A 216 6.20 22.04 22.53
CA ASN A 216 6.16 20.60 22.80
C ASN A 216 7.50 20.01 23.26
N ARG A 217 8.53 20.85 23.45
CA ARG A 217 9.87 20.46 23.94
C ARG A 217 10.57 19.41 23.05
N PHE A 218 10.29 19.43 21.75
CA PHE A 218 11.06 18.68 20.77
C PHE A 218 12.45 19.31 20.61
N VAL A 219 13.46 18.49 20.34
CA VAL A 219 14.82 19.00 20.10
C VAL A 219 14.87 19.55 18.69
N CYS A 220 15.09 20.85 18.56
CA CYS A 220 14.98 21.57 17.29
C CYS A 220 16.24 22.37 16.99
N ALA A 221 16.86 22.10 15.86
CA ALA A 221 17.92 22.93 15.31
C ALA A 221 17.37 23.77 14.15
N TRP A 222 17.54 25.08 14.23
CA TRP A 222 17.03 26.02 13.25
C TRP A 222 18.18 26.53 12.39
N LEU A 223 18.13 26.27 11.10
CA LEU A 223 19.11 26.74 10.13
C LEU A 223 18.62 28.07 9.57
N GLN A 224 19.46 29.09 9.60
CA GLN A 224 19.13 30.42 9.08
C GLN A 224 20.26 30.96 8.22
N LYS A 225 19.96 31.30 6.97
CA LYS A 225 20.91 31.94 6.09
C LYS A 225 21.28 33.32 6.62
N GLU A 226 22.56 33.64 6.62
CA GLU A 226 23.04 34.95 7.04
C GLU A 226 22.43 36.07 6.21
N ASN A 227 22.18 37.20 6.87
CA ASN A 227 21.54 38.39 6.27
C ASN A 227 20.11 38.17 5.77
N THR A 228 19.48 37.03 6.08
CA THR A 228 18.04 36.82 5.89
C THR A 228 17.29 37.02 7.19
N GLY A 229 16.27 37.88 7.14
CA GLY A 229 15.46 38.21 8.30
C GLY A 229 14.39 37.15 8.53
N ASP A 230 14.54 36.41 9.63
CA ASP A 230 13.39 35.77 10.28
C ASP A 230 12.52 36.86 10.93
N THR A 231 11.27 36.56 11.20
CA THR A 231 10.39 37.48 11.92
C THR A 231 10.97 37.75 13.31
N TRP A 232 11.05 39.02 13.71
CA TRP A 232 11.52 39.42 15.05
C TRP A 232 10.77 38.72 16.20
N MET A 233 9.59 38.15 15.92
CA MET A 233 8.73 37.42 16.84
C MET A 233 9.23 36.02 17.21
N GLN A 234 10.26 35.48 16.56
CA GLN A 234 10.79 34.13 16.84
C GLN A 234 12.24 34.15 17.35
N GLY A 235 12.88 35.31 17.40
CA GLY A 235 14.28 35.45 17.82
C GLY A 235 14.52 35.15 19.30
N ASP A 236 13.48 35.23 20.13
CA ASP A 236 13.53 34.96 21.56
C ASP A 236 13.39 33.48 21.92
N TYR A 237 13.02 32.62 20.96
CA TYR A 237 12.80 31.20 21.25
C TYR A 237 14.08 30.45 21.65
N GLU A 238 15.22 30.74 21.03
CA GLU A 238 16.51 30.18 21.45
C GLU A 238 16.88 30.57 22.89
N HIS A 239 16.46 31.76 23.33
CA HIS A 239 16.68 32.23 24.69
C HIS A 239 15.66 31.65 25.68
N SER A 240 14.44 31.41 25.23
CA SER A 240 13.32 30.97 26.08
C SER A 240 13.22 29.45 26.21
N PHE A 241 13.71 28.71 25.21
CA PHE A 241 13.58 27.25 25.12
C PHE A 241 14.95 26.60 24.93
N THR A 242 15.41 25.86 25.95
CA THR A 242 16.72 25.18 25.90
C THR A 242 16.79 24.07 24.84
N ASN A 243 15.63 23.58 24.40
CA ASN A 243 15.50 22.57 23.35
C ASN A 243 15.57 23.14 21.92
N VAL A 244 15.80 24.44 21.76
CA VAL A 244 15.92 25.12 20.47
C VAL A 244 17.31 25.74 20.35
N LYS A 245 17.96 25.59 19.19
CA LYS A 245 19.20 26.29 18.88
C LYS A 245 19.25 26.75 17.43
N VAL A 246 19.76 27.96 17.21
CA VAL A 246 19.89 28.56 15.88
C VAL A 246 21.32 28.40 15.36
N PHE A 247 21.44 27.99 14.11
CA PHE A 247 22.69 27.88 13.37
C PHE A 247 22.60 28.77 12.14
N LYS A 248 23.43 29.81 12.15
CA LYS A 248 23.56 30.72 11.00
C LYS A 248 24.53 30.13 9.98
N TYR A 249 24.25 30.32 8.70
CA TYR A 249 25.09 29.79 7.62
C TYR A 249 25.14 30.73 6.41
N SER A 250 26.28 30.77 5.73
CA SER A 250 26.38 31.27 4.34
C SER A 250 26.08 30.14 3.34
N GLU A 251 25.77 30.43 2.07
CA GLU A 251 25.36 29.38 1.11
C GLU A 251 26.36 28.22 0.99
N ASP A 252 27.66 28.51 1.05
CA ASP A 252 28.71 27.50 0.96
C ASP A 252 28.89 26.68 2.25
N GLU A 253 28.27 27.12 3.36
CA GLU A 253 28.42 26.54 4.69
C GLU A 253 27.18 25.78 5.17
N LEU A 254 26.12 25.67 4.36
CA LEU A 254 24.89 24.96 4.75
C LEU A 254 25.19 23.52 5.21
N SER A 255 26.06 22.80 4.51
CA SER A 255 26.46 21.44 4.90
C SER A 255 27.13 21.39 6.28
N THR A 256 27.98 22.38 6.57
CA THR A 256 28.67 22.51 7.87
C THR A 256 27.67 22.83 8.97
N ALA A 257 26.71 23.71 8.69
CA ALA A 257 25.66 24.08 9.63
C ALA A 257 24.74 22.88 9.96
N VAL A 258 24.35 22.06 8.96
CA VAL A 258 23.61 20.81 9.19
C VAL A 258 24.38 19.86 10.10
N SER A 259 25.69 19.71 9.87
CA SER A 259 26.54 18.85 10.70
C SER A 259 26.63 19.35 12.14
N HIS A 260 26.85 20.66 12.34
CA HIS A 260 26.87 21.26 13.67
C HIS A 260 25.52 21.17 14.38
N ALA A 261 24.42 21.33 13.65
CA ALA A 261 23.06 21.15 14.15
C ALA A 261 22.83 19.73 14.66
N ALA A 262 23.19 18.71 13.88
CA ALA A 262 23.08 17.31 14.28
C ALA A 262 23.94 17.00 15.51
N ILE A 263 25.21 17.43 15.53
CA ILE A 263 26.12 17.22 16.67
C ILE A 263 25.56 17.84 17.95
N TRP A 264 25.02 19.06 17.87
CA TRP A 264 24.41 19.70 19.03
C TRP A 264 23.14 18.96 19.48
N ALA A 265 22.27 18.56 18.56
CA ALA A 265 21.04 17.85 18.88
C ALA A 265 21.33 16.53 19.59
N GLU A 266 22.32 15.76 19.10
CA GLU A 266 22.82 14.54 19.74
C GLU A 266 23.31 14.80 21.17
N LYS A 267 24.17 15.82 21.33
CA LYS A 267 24.71 16.17 22.65
C LYS A 267 23.60 16.57 23.63
N TYR A 268 22.62 17.34 23.16
CA TYR A 268 21.47 17.76 23.97
C TYR A 268 20.59 16.57 24.34
N LEU A 269 20.35 15.64 23.42
CA LEU A 269 19.57 14.42 23.68
C LEU A 269 20.22 13.53 24.74
N VAL A 270 21.53 13.32 24.66
CA VAL A 270 22.29 12.56 25.68
C VAL A 270 22.17 13.22 27.05
N GLN A 271 22.41 14.54 27.12
CA GLN A 271 22.27 15.29 28.37
C GLN A 271 20.84 15.18 28.94
N LYS A 272 19.83 15.35 28.08
CA LYS A 272 18.41 15.23 28.46
C LYS A 272 18.09 13.81 28.96
N GLU A 273 18.65 12.78 28.33
CA GLU A 273 18.46 11.40 28.76
C GLU A 273 19.07 11.15 30.14
N ASP A 274 20.29 11.62 30.39
CA ASP A 274 20.97 11.53 31.68
C ASP A 274 20.18 12.26 32.79
N GLU A 275 19.71 13.48 32.52
CA GLU A 275 18.87 14.25 33.45
C GLU A 275 17.55 13.52 33.76
N LEU A 276 16.89 12.95 32.76
CA LEU A 276 15.64 12.20 32.95
C LEU A 276 15.86 10.88 33.70
N ASN A 277 16.98 10.19 33.46
CA ASN A 277 17.34 8.96 34.17
C ASN A 277 17.71 9.25 35.64
N ALA A 278 18.30 10.41 35.92
CA ALA A 278 18.54 10.88 37.28
C ALA A 278 17.24 11.29 38.00
N LEU A 279 16.29 11.91 37.27
CA LEU A 279 15.03 12.40 37.83
C LEU A 279 14.00 11.29 38.07
N TYR A 280 13.92 10.28 37.20
CA TYR A 280 12.86 9.26 37.22
C TYR A 280 13.40 7.86 37.63
N PRO A 281 13.12 7.39 38.86
CA PRO A 281 13.72 6.16 39.40
C PRO A 281 13.44 4.89 38.59
N TRP A 282 12.27 4.78 37.96
CA TRP A 282 11.88 3.61 37.17
C TRP A 282 12.60 3.49 35.82
N ARG A 283 13.32 4.53 35.38
CA ARG A 283 14.13 4.48 34.14
C ARG A 283 15.48 3.81 34.34
N ASN A 284 15.99 3.79 35.57
CA ASN A 284 17.19 3.05 35.91
C ASN A 284 16.84 1.57 36.02
N LYS A 285 17.44 0.73 35.15
CA LYS A 285 17.20 -0.72 35.01
C LYS A 285 17.45 -1.57 36.28
N GLY A 286 17.58 -0.97 37.46
CA GLY A 286 17.68 -1.62 38.77
C GLY A 286 16.60 -1.22 39.77
N GLY A 287 15.58 -0.46 39.36
CA GLY A 287 14.66 0.24 40.26
C GLY A 287 13.24 -0.32 40.40
N ILE A 288 12.97 -1.60 40.11
CA ILE A 288 11.78 -2.32 40.61
C ILE A 288 12.19 -3.78 40.86
N LYS A 289 12.37 -4.13 42.13
CA LYS A 289 12.23 -5.50 42.67
C LYS A 289 10.96 -5.51 43.51
#